data_AF-A0A7Y5Z6N1-F1
#
_entry.id   AF-A0A7Y5Z6N1-F1
#
_cell.length_a   1.000
_cell.length_b   1.000
_cell.length_c   1.000
_cell.angle_alpha   90.00
_cell.angle_beta   90.00
_cell.angle_gamma   90.00
#
_symmetry.space_group_name_H-M   'P 1'
#
loop_
_entity.id
_entity.type
_entity.pdbx_description
1 polymer ?
#
loop_
_entity_poly.entity_id
_entity_poly.type
_entity_poly.pdbx_seq_one_letter_code
_entity_poly.pdbx_strand_id
1 'polypeptide(L)'
;MRFTPGQEESGYPTGAHPLRSNTDVVLIRTGENHYTLRLADNTDVTFDADGNCFFNAVARGLNEGQPQPTFSMQGLRNETAAYIDLHPEMSHYLVSPPTGLQQALADNARSLENLLGKAAVYDVSQIVYGTRNPHNLFRPLVHFLNLYADDMVRRTLNQARKADLPPEILQHIGSYLSPRAPGRPILSSIPYYMQSDRSVRTFFEDTLLRPVESSEIEELLNNEHLMFSQDVIHIMLEYGVRARELTDHHPKNSLAYVLYDDALHGHLDDTQLEELLNGAYLVDRDDLKKVKRRYEQETGNAMDDDSELLEQHIYYDRAEDLADLLTVALERFPMLQARANILLKSPVIASNLGGLFPVSLLSQWIRNPSISNMRLQLIGDYVSSRYDELTRYAGVDINWMRPFDDWNLSSLFTHRQALLDFFNFLQEVRYFKDSDLSAVARLFTAPGQRLSNSRVAILFSRPNLWMSIRAMRGISRESARAIWQDLTGPAFSDSNIRFTLGRPGSLNSESAFTEALIDSLVNEEARAHQLIMGSYTMSERQAQYFLHNFDFSQSPAGHSRLDFASYVSAHGSIPQWAWPYARSAVTPEVLKPFLATRKPPES
;
A
#
# COMPACT_ATOMS: atom_id res chain seq x y z
N MET A 1 -9.60 -3.59 18.17
CA MET A 1 -8.97 -2.46 18.90
C MET A 1 -7.49 -2.73 18.99
N ARG A 2 -6.64 -1.72 18.80
CA ARG A 2 -5.20 -1.80 19.03
C ARG A 2 -4.83 -0.86 20.17
N PHE A 3 -4.09 -1.39 21.14
CA PHE A 3 -3.56 -0.64 22.26
C PHE A 3 -2.04 -0.50 22.10
N THR A 4 -1.54 0.73 22.15
CA THR A 4 -0.11 1.04 22.22
C THR A 4 0.09 1.98 23.41
N PRO A 5 0.98 1.66 24.37
CA PRO A 5 1.24 2.54 25.51
C PRO A 5 1.60 3.96 25.05
N GLY A 6 0.92 4.96 25.62
CA GLY A 6 1.14 6.38 25.30
C GLY A 6 0.53 6.86 23.98
N GLN A 7 -0.27 6.05 23.29
CA GLN A 7 -1.05 6.45 22.10
C GLN A 7 -2.55 6.37 22.39
N GLU A 8 -3.34 7.15 21.67
CA GLU A 8 -4.81 7.03 21.71
C GLU A 8 -5.25 5.64 21.23
N GLU A 9 -6.26 5.09 21.88
CA GLU A 9 -6.85 3.80 21.51
C GLU A 9 -7.44 3.88 20.10
N SER A 10 -7.08 2.93 19.24
CA SER A 10 -7.60 2.86 17.88
C SER A 10 -8.56 1.69 17.73
N GLY A 11 -9.82 2.01 17.39
CA GLY A 11 -10.84 1.05 17.00
C GLY A 11 -10.68 0.66 15.54
N TYR A 12 -10.75 -0.64 15.24
CA TYR A 12 -10.94 -1.13 13.87
C TYR A 12 -11.88 -2.34 13.91
N PRO A 13 -13.06 -2.26 13.28
CA PRO A 13 -14.13 -3.23 13.48
C PRO A 13 -14.06 -4.46 12.57
N THR A 14 -12.90 -4.76 11.98
CA THR A 14 -12.74 -5.94 11.09
C THR A 14 -11.62 -6.87 11.56
N GLY A 15 -11.59 -8.08 10.99
CA GLY A 15 -10.72 -9.17 11.44
C GLY A 15 -9.22 -8.96 11.22
N ALA A 16 -8.81 -7.90 10.52
CA ALA A 16 -7.40 -7.61 10.21
C ALA A 16 -7.09 -6.11 10.34
N HIS A 17 -6.41 -5.72 11.41
CA HIS A 17 -6.03 -4.31 11.61
C HIS A 17 -4.99 -3.85 10.56
N PRO A 18 -5.18 -2.71 9.87
CA PRO A 18 -4.29 -2.28 8.78
C PRO A 18 -2.90 -1.86 9.29
N LEU A 19 -2.82 -1.41 10.54
CA LEU A 19 -1.54 -1.11 11.20
C LEU A 19 -0.91 -2.32 11.91
N ARG A 20 -1.41 -3.53 11.69
CA ARG A 20 -0.90 -4.74 12.35
C ARG A 20 0.61 -4.88 12.09
N SER A 21 1.35 -5.05 13.18
CA SER A 21 2.75 -5.50 13.16
C SER A 21 2.82 -7.01 13.38
N ASN A 22 3.89 -7.64 12.92
CA ASN A 22 4.19 -9.04 13.22
C ASN A 22 4.45 -9.28 14.72
N THR A 23 4.67 -8.21 15.48
CA THR A 23 4.87 -8.24 16.94
C THR A 23 3.58 -8.03 17.74
N ASP A 24 2.46 -7.72 17.07
CA ASP A 24 1.19 -7.48 17.78
C ASP A 24 0.57 -8.81 18.22
N VAL A 25 0.07 -8.86 19.46
CA VAL A 25 -0.80 -9.96 19.92
C VAL A 25 -2.22 -9.68 19.45
N VAL A 26 -2.75 -10.52 18.55
CA VAL A 26 -4.06 -10.30 17.92
C VAL A 26 -5.10 -11.23 18.52
N LEU A 27 -6.10 -10.66 19.19
CA LEU A 27 -7.24 -11.39 19.74
C LEU A 27 -8.50 -11.13 18.91
N ILE A 28 -9.22 -12.19 18.58
CA ILE A 28 -10.52 -12.14 17.91
C ILE A 28 -11.57 -12.49 18.95
N ARG A 29 -12.54 -11.61 19.17
CA ARG A 29 -13.72 -11.94 19.98
C ARG A 29 -14.71 -12.72 19.12
N THR A 30 -14.94 -13.99 19.44
CA THR A 30 -15.79 -14.91 18.65
C THR A 30 -17.18 -15.14 19.28
N GLY A 31 -17.47 -14.51 20.42
CA GLY A 31 -18.76 -14.55 21.11
C GLY A 31 -18.82 -13.55 22.27
N GLU A 32 -19.85 -13.64 23.11
CA GLU A 32 -20.13 -12.62 24.14
C GLU A 32 -18.98 -12.36 25.13
N ASN A 33 -18.01 -13.27 25.33
CA ASN A 33 -16.75 -13.00 26.02
C ASN A 33 -15.65 -14.04 25.68
N HIS A 34 -15.69 -14.61 24.47
CA HIS A 34 -14.76 -15.66 24.07
C HIS A 34 -13.70 -15.13 23.10
N TYR A 35 -12.44 -15.51 23.30
CA TYR A 35 -11.29 -14.99 22.56
C TYR A 35 -10.48 -16.10 21.89
N THR A 36 -10.15 -15.87 20.63
CA THR A 36 -9.23 -16.67 19.81
C THR A 36 -7.97 -15.85 19.55
N LEU A 37 -6.79 -16.47 19.61
CA LEU A 37 -5.52 -15.83 19.21
C LEU A 37 -5.29 -16.00 17.71
N ARG A 38 -4.93 -14.94 17.01
CA ARG A 38 -4.43 -15.00 15.63
C ARG A 38 -2.92 -14.81 15.59
N LEU A 39 -2.22 -15.85 15.14
CA LEU A 39 -0.76 -15.83 14.99
C LEU A 39 -0.33 -15.04 13.74
N ALA A 40 0.97 -14.72 13.65
CA ALA A 40 1.54 -13.91 12.57
C ALA A 40 1.34 -14.53 11.17
N ASP A 41 1.27 -15.86 11.10
CA ASP A 41 0.97 -16.65 9.89
C ASP A 41 -0.54 -16.72 9.56
N ASN A 42 -1.38 -16.00 10.30
CA ASN A 42 -2.85 -16.02 10.25
C ASN A 42 -3.50 -17.32 10.72
N THR A 43 -2.78 -18.17 11.45
CA THR A 43 -3.37 -19.33 12.11
C THR A 43 -4.17 -18.89 13.34
N ASP A 44 -5.42 -19.36 13.43
CA ASP A 44 -6.29 -19.10 14.57
C ASP A 44 -6.15 -20.22 15.62
N VAL A 45 -5.84 -19.85 16.86
CA VAL A 45 -5.72 -20.73 18.01
C VAL A 45 -6.89 -20.47 18.95
N THR A 46 -7.77 -21.45 19.08
CA THR A 46 -8.91 -21.42 19.99
C THR A 46 -8.51 -21.90 21.38
N PHE A 47 -9.19 -21.37 22.40
CA PHE A 47 -9.02 -21.77 23.78
C PHE A 47 -10.35 -22.25 24.34
N ASP A 48 -10.35 -22.92 25.48
CA ASP A 48 -11.60 -23.32 26.12
C ASP A 48 -12.36 -22.08 26.63
N ALA A 49 -13.69 -22.11 26.56
CA ALA A 49 -14.56 -21.03 27.05
C ALA A 49 -14.76 -21.09 28.57
N ASP A 50 -13.67 -21.22 29.33
CA ASP A 50 -13.63 -21.42 30.79
C ASP A 50 -13.53 -20.11 31.58
N GLY A 51 -13.64 -18.96 30.91
CA GLY A 51 -13.42 -17.63 31.49
C GLY A 51 -11.94 -17.20 31.55
N ASN A 52 -10.99 -18.06 31.17
CA ASN A 52 -9.56 -17.73 31.08
C ASN A 52 -9.08 -17.56 29.63
N CYS A 53 -9.95 -17.79 28.63
CA CYS A 53 -9.60 -17.70 27.20
C CYS A 53 -8.83 -16.42 26.82
N PHE A 54 -9.17 -15.26 27.40
CA PHE A 54 -8.42 -14.02 27.20
C PHE A 54 -6.96 -14.15 27.66
N PHE A 55 -6.73 -14.51 28.92
CA PHE A 55 -5.38 -14.61 29.49
C PHE A 55 -4.56 -15.74 28.86
N ASN A 56 -5.20 -16.85 28.48
CA ASN A 56 -4.57 -17.92 27.72
C ASN A 56 -4.10 -17.44 26.35
N ALA A 57 -4.95 -16.72 25.63
CA ALA A 57 -4.64 -16.17 24.33
C ALA A 57 -3.50 -15.12 24.39
N VAL A 58 -3.55 -14.21 25.37
CA VAL A 58 -2.49 -13.20 25.56
C VAL A 58 -1.16 -13.85 25.92
N ALA A 59 -1.14 -14.79 26.88
CA ALA A 59 0.09 -15.47 27.28
C ALA A 59 0.73 -16.22 26.09
N ARG A 60 -0.09 -16.94 25.30
CA ARG A 60 0.39 -17.65 24.11
C ARG A 60 0.97 -16.69 23.08
N GLY A 61 0.32 -15.55 22.85
CA GLY A 61 0.77 -14.54 21.89
C GLY A 61 2.06 -13.82 22.31
N LEU A 62 2.19 -13.44 23.59
CA LEU A 62 3.40 -12.78 24.09
C LEU A 62 4.64 -13.69 24.10
N ASN A 63 4.43 -15.00 24.21
CA ASN A 63 5.48 -16.00 24.13
C ASN A 63 5.82 -16.42 22.68
N GLU A 64 5.09 -15.94 21.68
CA GLU A 64 5.33 -16.30 20.29
C GLU A 64 6.72 -15.82 19.85
N GLY A 65 7.53 -16.73 19.30
CA GLY A 65 8.90 -16.45 18.86
C GLY A 65 9.93 -16.29 19.98
N GLN A 66 9.55 -16.50 21.25
CA GLN A 66 10.48 -16.49 22.38
C GLN A 66 11.14 -17.88 22.56
N PRO A 67 12.45 -17.95 22.88
CA PRO A 67 13.14 -19.23 23.10
C PRO A 67 12.67 -19.95 24.37
N GLN A 68 12.10 -19.23 25.35
CA GLN A 68 11.47 -19.79 26.54
C GLN A 68 10.19 -19.01 26.88
N PRO A 69 9.11 -19.68 27.32
CA PRO A 69 7.87 -19.00 27.69
C PRO A 69 8.05 -18.21 28.99
N THR A 70 7.88 -16.89 28.91
CA THR A 70 8.00 -15.94 30.03
C THR A 70 6.65 -15.67 30.70
N PHE A 71 5.57 -15.65 29.92
CA PHE A 71 4.23 -15.28 30.39
C PHE A 71 3.36 -16.51 30.63
N SER A 72 2.55 -16.51 31.70
CA SER A 72 1.56 -17.56 31.99
C SER A 72 0.18 -16.96 32.19
N MET A 73 -0.87 -17.75 31.93
CA MET A 73 -2.27 -17.33 32.15
C MET A 73 -2.48 -16.83 33.59
N GLN A 74 -2.11 -17.64 34.58
CA GLN A 74 -2.29 -17.31 35.98
C GLN A 74 -1.46 -16.10 36.40
N GLY A 75 -0.22 -15.98 35.90
CA GLY A 75 0.64 -14.83 36.14
C GLY A 75 0.00 -13.53 35.64
N LEU A 76 -0.42 -13.49 34.37
CA LEU A 76 -1.07 -12.31 33.79
C LEU A 76 -2.37 -11.96 34.53
N ARG A 77 -3.17 -12.96 34.91
CA ARG A 77 -4.42 -12.75 35.65
C ARG A 77 -4.16 -12.14 37.03
N ASN A 78 -3.18 -12.66 37.77
CA ASN A 78 -2.83 -12.17 39.09
C ASN A 78 -2.26 -10.74 39.03
N GLU A 79 -1.36 -10.47 38.09
CA GLU A 79 -0.79 -9.14 37.87
C GLU A 79 -1.87 -8.13 37.48
N THR A 80 -2.81 -8.52 36.62
CA THR A 80 -3.94 -7.65 36.23
C THR A 80 -4.84 -7.34 37.43
N ALA A 81 -5.16 -8.34 38.27
CA ALA A 81 -5.96 -8.14 39.47
C ALA A 81 -5.25 -7.21 40.47
N ALA A 82 -3.97 -7.46 40.76
CA ALA A 82 -3.16 -6.61 41.62
C ALA A 82 -3.07 -5.18 41.08
N TYR A 83 -2.91 -5.01 39.77
CA TYR A 83 -2.89 -3.71 39.13
C TYR A 83 -4.22 -2.97 39.29
N ILE A 84 -5.36 -3.63 39.06
CA ILE A 84 -6.69 -3.02 39.25
C ILE A 84 -6.91 -2.61 40.71
N ASP A 85 -6.53 -3.45 41.67
CA ASP A 85 -6.68 -3.16 43.10
C ASP A 85 -5.85 -1.93 43.52
N LEU A 86 -4.68 -1.74 42.90
CA LEU A 86 -3.79 -0.60 43.17
C LEU A 86 -4.17 0.68 42.42
N HIS A 87 -5.03 0.59 41.40
CA HIS A 87 -5.41 1.69 40.52
C HIS A 87 -6.93 1.77 40.40
N PRO A 88 -7.66 2.32 41.40
CA PRO A 88 -9.12 2.43 41.38
C PRO A 88 -9.68 3.17 40.16
N GLU A 89 -8.87 4.06 39.57
CA GLU A 89 -9.16 4.72 38.29
C GLU A 89 -9.36 3.75 37.13
N MET A 90 -8.90 2.50 37.23
CA MET A 90 -9.15 1.42 36.28
C MET A 90 -10.64 1.11 36.12
N SER A 91 -11.47 1.45 37.12
CA SER A 91 -12.93 1.38 37.00
C SER A 91 -13.48 2.27 35.88
N HIS A 92 -12.79 3.34 35.52
CA HIS A 92 -13.12 4.20 34.37
C HIS A 92 -12.78 3.56 33.01
N TYR A 93 -11.95 2.50 33.01
CA TYR A 93 -11.55 1.73 31.82
C TYR A 93 -12.42 0.49 31.61
N LEU A 94 -13.48 0.29 32.41
CA LEU A 94 -14.59 -0.58 32.01
C LEU A 94 -15.14 -0.01 30.70
N VAL A 95 -14.80 -0.68 29.60
CA VAL A 95 -15.12 -0.24 28.24
C VAL A 95 -16.61 0.12 28.21
N SER A 96 -16.89 1.40 28.00
CA SER A 96 -18.26 1.85 27.83
C SER A 96 -18.87 1.06 26.67
N PRO A 97 -20.14 0.63 26.75
CA PRO A 97 -20.79 -0.01 25.64
C PRO A 97 -20.58 0.81 24.36
N PRO A 98 -20.34 0.18 23.20
CA PRO A 98 -20.11 0.91 21.98
C PRO A 98 -21.27 1.88 21.75
N THR A 99 -20.98 3.10 21.33
CA THR A 99 -22.02 4.05 20.94
C THR A 99 -22.83 3.48 19.77
N GLY A 100 -24.07 3.93 19.57
CA GLY A 100 -24.88 3.47 18.43
C GLY A 100 -24.16 3.64 17.09
N LEU A 101 -23.39 4.72 16.92
CA LEU A 101 -22.56 4.98 15.74
C LEU A 101 -21.41 3.97 15.60
N GLN A 102 -20.73 3.62 16.70
CA GLN A 102 -19.68 2.60 16.71
C GLN A 102 -20.25 1.21 16.35
N GLN A 103 -21.43 0.88 16.86
CA GLN A 103 -22.13 -0.36 16.51
C GLN A 103 -22.56 -0.37 15.04
N ALA A 104 -23.13 0.72 14.54
CA ALA A 104 -23.52 0.85 13.13
C ALA A 104 -22.31 0.71 12.19
N LEU A 105 -21.17 1.31 12.53
CA LEU A 105 -19.92 1.12 11.79
C LEU A 105 -19.49 -0.35 11.81
N ALA A 106 -19.55 -1.01 12.97
CA ALA A 106 -19.16 -2.42 13.09
C ALA A 106 -20.05 -3.36 12.26
N ASP A 107 -21.37 -3.16 12.31
CA ASP A 107 -22.34 -3.96 11.57
C ASP A 107 -22.17 -3.83 10.05
N ASN A 108 -21.67 -2.67 9.58
CA ASN A 108 -21.48 -2.38 8.16
C ASN A 108 -20.02 -2.48 7.69
N ALA A 109 -19.07 -2.79 8.58
CA ALA A 109 -17.64 -2.64 8.32
C ALA A 109 -17.16 -3.43 7.10
N ARG A 110 -17.60 -4.69 6.94
CA ARG A 110 -17.22 -5.54 5.80
C ARG A 110 -17.74 -4.98 4.47
N SER A 111 -18.97 -4.49 4.46
CA SER A 111 -19.56 -3.87 3.26
C SER A 111 -18.85 -2.58 2.91
N LEU A 112 -18.49 -1.77 3.91
CA LEU A 112 -17.72 -0.56 3.73
C LEU A 112 -16.28 -0.83 3.29
N GLU A 113 -15.66 -1.93 3.74
CA GLU A 113 -14.32 -2.32 3.26
C GLU A 113 -14.34 -2.70 1.78
N ASN A 114 -15.37 -3.43 1.34
CA ASN A 114 -15.55 -3.77 -0.07
C ASN A 114 -15.81 -2.53 -0.94
N LEU A 115 -16.48 -1.52 -0.38
CA LEU A 115 -16.88 -0.31 -1.10
C LEU A 115 -15.78 0.75 -1.14
N LEU A 116 -15.17 1.04 0.01
CA LEU A 116 -14.25 2.18 0.20
C LEU A 116 -12.78 1.75 0.32
N GLY A 117 -12.53 0.46 0.53
CA GLY A 117 -11.22 -0.07 0.86
C GLY A 117 -10.87 0.04 2.35
N LYS A 118 -9.94 -0.83 2.78
CA LYS A 118 -9.54 -0.98 4.19
C LYS A 118 -9.01 0.32 4.82
N ALA A 119 -8.26 1.10 4.05
CA ALA A 119 -7.69 2.37 4.51
C ALA A 119 -8.78 3.41 4.80
N ALA A 120 -9.80 3.53 3.96
CA ALA A 120 -10.93 4.42 4.20
C ALA A 120 -11.71 4.01 5.45
N VAL A 121 -12.04 2.72 5.60
CA VAL A 121 -12.73 2.22 6.80
C VAL A 121 -11.91 2.48 8.06
N TYR A 122 -10.58 2.42 7.96
CA TYR A 122 -9.70 2.71 9.09
C TYR A 122 -9.81 4.17 9.52
N ASP A 123 -9.74 5.09 8.57
CA ASP A 123 -9.86 6.53 8.84
C ASP A 123 -11.25 6.87 9.38
N VAL A 124 -12.31 6.30 8.81
CA VAL A 124 -13.69 6.42 9.32
C VAL A 124 -13.79 5.89 10.75
N SER A 125 -13.12 4.77 11.05
CA SER A 125 -13.09 4.23 12.41
C SER A 125 -12.41 5.19 13.36
N GLN A 126 -11.27 5.80 12.99
CA GLN A 126 -10.63 6.81 13.84
C GLN A 126 -11.57 8.00 14.10
N ILE A 127 -12.27 8.48 13.06
CA ILE A 127 -13.24 9.59 13.19
C ILE A 127 -14.38 9.21 14.15
N VAL A 128 -14.97 8.02 13.99
CA VAL A 128 -16.08 7.54 14.84
C VAL A 128 -15.65 7.31 16.30
N TYR A 129 -14.37 6.99 16.53
CA TYR A 129 -13.80 6.81 17.86
C TYR A 129 -13.22 8.11 18.46
N GLY A 130 -13.45 9.27 17.81
CA GLY A 130 -13.19 10.60 18.38
C GLY A 130 -11.93 11.29 17.88
N THR A 131 -11.18 10.70 16.95
CA THR A 131 -10.04 11.37 16.31
C THR A 131 -10.53 12.55 15.47
N ARG A 132 -9.75 13.63 15.45
CA ARG A 132 -10.07 14.83 14.65
C ARG A 132 -10.13 14.49 13.16
N ASN A 133 -11.12 15.08 12.48
CA ASN A 133 -11.27 15.01 11.03
C ASN A 133 -10.97 16.38 10.39
N PRO A 134 -9.68 16.77 10.26
CA PRO A 134 -9.31 18.13 9.84
C PRO A 134 -9.79 18.49 8.43
N HIS A 135 -10.02 17.47 7.58
CA HIS A 135 -10.49 17.64 6.22
C HIS A 135 -12.00 17.43 6.06
N ASN A 136 -12.75 17.15 7.13
CA ASN A 136 -14.19 16.86 7.08
C ASN A 136 -14.58 15.77 6.06
N LEU A 137 -13.67 14.83 5.77
CA LEU A 137 -13.95 13.68 4.90
C LEU A 137 -14.98 12.76 5.56
N PHE A 138 -15.65 11.94 4.77
CA PHE A 138 -16.63 10.96 5.24
C PHE A 138 -17.85 11.54 5.98
N ARG A 139 -18.07 12.86 5.91
CA ARG A 139 -19.23 13.49 6.55
C ARG A 139 -20.56 12.86 6.11
N PRO A 140 -20.80 12.57 4.81
CA PRO A 140 -22.01 11.85 4.38
C PRO A 140 -22.11 10.45 4.98
N LEU A 141 -21.00 9.69 4.98
CA LEU A 141 -20.97 8.35 5.57
C LEU A 141 -21.25 8.37 7.08
N VAL A 142 -20.65 9.28 7.83
CA VAL A 142 -20.91 9.40 9.28
C VAL A 142 -22.37 9.78 9.53
N HIS A 143 -22.95 10.66 8.72
CA HIS A 143 -24.38 10.98 8.82
C HIS A 143 -25.25 9.73 8.54
N PHE A 144 -24.96 9.01 7.47
CA PHE A 144 -25.62 7.77 7.10
C PHE A 144 -25.56 6.71 8.21
N LEU A 145 -24.39 6.52 8.84
CA LEU A 145 -24.22 5.58 9.95
C LEU A 145 -24.99 6.02 11.22
N ASN A 146 -25.13 7.32 11.47
CA ASN A 146 -25.97 7.82 12.55
C ASN A 146 -27.45 7.52 12.31
N LEU A 147 -27.95 7.71 11.08
CA LEU A 147 -29.33 7.35 10.72
C LEU A 147 -29.58 5.84 10.90
N TYR A 148 -28.57 5.01 10.59
CA TYR A 148 -28.62 3.57 10.85
C TYR A 148 -28.67 3.25 12.34
N ALA A 149 -27.85 3.92 13.15
CA ALA A 149 -27.87 3.78 14.60
C ALA A 149 -29.25 4.15 15.19
N ASP A 150 -29.84 5.25 14.75
CA ASP A 150 -31.17 5.69 15.20
C ASP A 150 -32.26 4.68 14.86
N ASP A 151 -32.21 4.08 13.65
CA ASP A 151 -33.14 3.03 13.24
C ASP A 151 -32.99 1.75 14.08
N MET A 152 -31.76 1.35 14.44
CA MET A 152 -31.52 0.23 15.35
C MET A 152 -32.14 0.48 16.74
N VAL A 153 -31.93 1.68 17.29
CA VAL A 153 -32.53 2.08 18.58
C VAL A 153 -34.05 2.04 18.48
N ARG A 154 -34.62 2.54 17.39
CA ARG A 154 -36.08 2.52 17.16
C ARG A 154 -36.63 1.10 17.05
N ARG A 155 -35.95 0.19 16.34
CA ARG A 155 -36.35 -1.23 16.28
C ARG A 155 -36.32 -1.87 17.67
N THR A 156 -35.30 -1.57 18.46
CA THR A 156 -35.17 -2.02 19.84
C THR A 156 -36.29 -1.48 20.71
N LEU A 157 -36.62 -0.18 20.63
CA LEU A 157 -37.74 0.44 21.35
C LEU A 157 -39.09 -0.17 20.96
N ASN A 158 -39.31 -0.42 19.67
CA ASN A 158 -40.54 -1.05 19.19
C ASN A 158 -40.70 -2.49 19.71
N GLN A 159 -39.60 -3.23 19.84
CA GLN A 159 -39.59 -4.56 20.47
C GLN A 159 -39.74 -4.48 21.99
N ALA A 160 -39.16 -3.44 22.62
CA ALA A 160 -39.20 -3.18 24.05
C ALA A 160 -40.57 -2.68 24.55
N ARG A 161 -41.51 -2.31 23.67
CA ARG A 161 -42.93 -2.11 24.03
C ARG A 161 -43.59 -3.34 24.68
N LYS A 162 -42.88 -4.48 24.73
CA LYS A 162 -43.24 -5.69 25.48
C LYS A 162 -42.59 -5.80 26.89
N ALA A 163 -41.84 -4.79 27.34
CA ALA A 163 -41.09 -4.78 28.61
C ALA A 163 -41.32 -3.49 29.44
N ASP A 164 -40.82 -3.49 30.69
CA ASP A 164 -41.14 -2.66 31.88
C ASP A 164 -41.15 -1.10 31.80
N LEU A 165 -41.07 -0.47 30.63
CA LEU A 165 -41.14 1.00 30.50
C LEU A 165 -42.54 1.48 30.07
N PRO A 166 -43.10 2.55 30.69
CA PRO A 166 -44.38 3.13 30.27
C PRO A 166 -44.39 3.52 28.78
N PRO A 167 -45.46 3.21 28.03
CA PRO A 167 -45.58 3.51 26.60
C PRO A 167 -45.32 4.98 26.23
N GLU A 168 -45.65 5.91 27.12
CA GLU A 168 -45.48 7.35 26.93
C GLU A 168 -44.00 7.75 26.88
N ILE A 169 -43.17 7.13 27.74
CA ILE A 169 -41.71 7.35 27.75
C ILE A 169 -41.08 6.77 26.49
N LEU A 170 -41.51 5.57 26.09
CA LEU A 170 -41.06 4.93 24.84
C LEU A 170 -41.46 5.75 23.60
N GLN A 171 -42.65 6.35 23.60
CA GLN A 171 -43.08 7.28 22.54
C GLN A 171 -42.27 8.57 22.53
N HIS A 172 -41.97 9.14 23.70
CA HIS A 172 -41.17 10.34 23.81
C HIS A 172 -39.74 10.12 23.29
N ILE A 173 -39.07 9.03 23.70
CA ILE A 173 -37.74 8.66 23.18
C ILE A 173 -37.82 8.43 21.66
N GLY A 174 -38.82 7.69 21.20
CA GLY A 174 -39.02 7.41 19.77
C GLY A 174 -39.32 8.63 18.90
N SER A 175 -39.70 9.78 19.49
CA SER A 175 -39.98 11.03 18.79
C SER A 175 -38.72 11.81 18.40
N TYR A 176 -37.60 11.56 19.10
CA TYR A 176 -36.30 12.17 18.77
C TYR A 176 -35.49 11.35 17.75
N LEU A 177 -35.96 10.16 17.38
CA LEU A 177 -35.30 9.28 16.41
C LEU A 177 -35.92 9.44 15.01
N SER A 178 -35.10 9.35 13.97
CA SER A 178 -35.58 9.37 12.58
C SER A 178 -36.75 8.38 12.39
N PRO A 179 -37.87 8.82 11.78
CA PRO A 179 -39.03 7.96 11.65
C PRO A 179 -38.89 6.89 10.57
N ARG A 180 -37.89 7.04 9.68
CA ARG A 180 -37.66 6.17 8.52
C ARG A 180 -36.34 5.42 8.63
N ALA A 181 -36.32 4.19 8.10
CA ALA A 181 -35.08 3.44 7.93
C ALA A 181 -34.15 4.19 6.95
N PRO A 182 -32.83 4.15 7.16
CA PRO A 182 -31.89 4.72 6.20
C PRO A 182 -31.98 3.97 4.86
N GLY A 183 -31.64 4.67 3.78
CA GLY A 183 -31.49 4.05 2.46
C GLY A 183 -30.45 2.93 2.50
N ARG A 184 -30.51 1.99 1.56
CA ARG A 184 -29.42 1.03 1.34
C ARG A 184 -28.84 1.30 -0.03
N PRO A 185 -27.50 1.31 -0.19
CA PRO A 185 -26.91 1.45 -1.52
C PRO A 185 -27.38 0.28 -2.39
N ILE A 186 -28.05 0.59 -3.49
CA ILE A 186 -28.39 -0.40 -4.52
C ILE A 186 -27.35 -0.27 -5.62
N LEU A 187 -26.41 -1.19 -5.66
CA LEU A 187 -25.44 -1.27 -6.75
C LEU A 187 -26.15 -1.82 -7.99
N SER A 188 -26.14 -1.09 -9.09
CA SER A 188 -26.82 -1.51 -10.32
C SER A 188 -26.17 -1.02 -11.58
N SER A 189 -26.07 -1.93 -12.55
CA SER A 189 -25.84 -1.66 -13.96
C SER A 189 -27.14 -1.61 -14.79
N ILE A 190 -28.29 -1.89 -14.16
CA ILE A 190 -29.62 -1.92 -14.79
C ILE A 190 -30.21 -0.49 -14.79
N PRO A 191 -30.87 -0.06 -15.88
CA PRO A 191 -31.55 1.24 -15.99
C PRO A 191 -32.51 1.48 -14.83
N TYR A 192 -32.43 2.69 -14.28
CA TYR A 192 -32.97 3.00 -12.96
C TYR A 192 -34.51 2.94 -12.87
N TYR A 193 -35.23 3.20 -13.98
CA TYR A 193 -36.69 3.11 -14.05
C TYR A 193 -37.27 1.70 -13.82
N MET A 194 -36.42 0.67 -13.71
CA MET A 194 -36.81 -0.70 -13.35
C MET A 194 -36.62 -1.04 -11.85
N GLN A 195 -36.16 -0.10 -11.02
CA GLN A 195 -35.91 -0.31 -9.58
C GLN A 195 -37.01 0.26 -8.69
N SER A 196 -37.10 -0.21 -7.44
CA SER A 196 -38.05 0.36 -6.47
C SER A 196 -37.62 1.77 -6.04
N ASP A 197 -38.26 2.80 -6.62
CA ASP A 197 -38.00 4.24 -6.43
C ASP A 197 -37.70 4.68 -4.98
N ARG A 198 -38.33 4.03 -4.01
CA ARG A 198 -38.30 4.47 -2.61
C ARG A 198 -36.92 4.31 -1.94
N SER A 199 -36.18 3.24 -2.22
CA SER A 199 -34.94 2.92 -1.50
C SER A 199 -33.78 3.83 -1.91
N VAL A 200 -33.65 4.11 -3.20
CA VAL A 200 -32.59 4.98 -3.72
C VAL A 200 -32.93 6.46 -3.52
N ARG A 201 -34.21 6.85 -3.62
CA ARG A 201 -34.66 8.17 -3.13
C ARG A 201 -34.21 8.40 -1.69
N THR A 202 -34.50 7.44 -0.81
CA THR A 202 -34.09 7.52 0.60
C THR A 202 -32.57 7.62 0.74
N PHE A 203 -31.81 6.87 -0.06
CA PHE A 203 -30.35 6.95 -0.06
C PHE A 203 -29.85 8.33 -0.50
N PHE A 204 -30.41 8.93 -1.55
CA PHE A 204 -30.06 10.28 -2.00
C PHE A 204 -30.36 11.33 -0.93
N GLU A 205 -31.53 11.27 -0.30
CA GLU A 205 -31.88 12.14 0.82
C GLU A 205 -30.91 12.03 2.00
N ASP A 206 -30.33 10.84 2.21
CA ASP A 206 -29.43 10.53 3.32
C ASP A 206 -27.96 10.87 3.06
N THR A 207 -27.54 10.93 1.79
CA THR A 207 -26.11 10.99 1.44
C THR A 207 -25.71 12.19 0.59
N LEU A 208 -26.64 12.81 -0.14
CA LEU A 208 -26.33 14.03 -0.88
C LEU A 208 -26.08 15.20 0.08
N LEU A 209 -25.14 16.06 -0.32
CA LEU A 209 -24.84 17.29 0.41
C LEU A 209 -26.02 18.26 0.32
N ARG A 210 -26.36 18.88 1.45
CA ARG A 210 -27.41 19.89 1.55
C ARG A 210 -27.00 21.22 0.87
N PRO A 211 -27.97 22.01 0.36
CA PRO A 211 -29.40 21.71 0.25
C PRO A 211 -29.69 20.64 -0.80
N VAL A 212 -30.77 19.87 -0.61
CA VAL A 212 -31.24 18.86 -1.57
C VAL A 212 -32.69 19.18 -1.85
N GLU A 213 -33.00 19.56 -3.09
CA GLU A 213 -34.37 19.84 -3.52
C GLU A 213 -35.06 18.57 -4.02
N SER A 214 -36.36 18.43 -3.74
CA SER A 214 -37.13 17.27 -4.18
C SER A 214 -37.15 17.12 -5.70
N SER A 215 -37.16 18.25 -6.43
CA SER A 215 -37.07 18.30 -7.89
C SER A 215 -35.76 17.74 -8.44
N GLU A 216 -34.63 18.03 -7.79
CA GLU A 216 -33.32 17.49 -8.19
C GLU A 216 -33.25 15.98 -7.94
N ILE A 217 -33.84 15.50 -6.85
CA ILE A 217 -33.97 14.06 -6.61
C ILE A 217 -34.86 13.44 -7.69
N GLU A 218 -36.01 14.05 -8.00
CA GLU A 218 -36.89 13.54 -9.06
C GLU A 218 -36.20 13.50 -10.43
N GLU A 219 -35.40 14.50 -10.78
CA GLU A 219 -34.57 14.50 -11.99
C GLU A 219 -33.59 13.32 -12.02
N LEU A 220 -32.85 13.09 -10.93
CA LEU A 220 -31.94 11.94 -10.79
C LEU A 220 -32.67 10.60 -10.91
N LEU A 221 -33.85 10.48 -10.29
CA LEU A 221 -34.68 9.27 -10.33
C LEU A 221 -35.31 9.03 -11.70
N ASN A 222 -35.55 10.08 -12.48
CA ASN A 222 -36.13 9.97 -13.82
C ASN A 222 -35.06 9.83 -14.91
N ASN A 223 -33.77 9.99 -14.58
CA ASN A 223 -32.68 9.85 -15.53
C ASN A 223 -32.42 8.36 -15.83
N GLU A 224 -32.85 7.92 -17.01
CA GLU A 224 -32.68 6.53 -17.47
C GLU A 224 -31.24 6.15 -17.82
N HIS A 225 -30.35 7.13 -17.99
CA HIS A 225 -28.94 6.96 -18.31
C HIS A 225 -28.04 6.90 -17.07
N LEU A 226 -28.54 7.21 -15.89
CA LEU A 226 -27.77 7.20 -14.65
C LEU A 226 -27.17 5.81 -14.36
N MET A 227 -25.84 5.73 -14.16
CA MET A 227 -25.15 4.53 -13.69
C MET A 227 -24.71 4.70 -12.22
N PHE A 228 -25.22 3.85 -11.34
CA PHE A 228 -24.91 3.90 -9.91
C PHE A 228 -23.91 2.81 -9.51
N SER A 229 -22.63 3.08 -9.78
CA SER A 229 -21.51 2.16 -9.50
C SER A 229 -20.99 2.26 -8.06
N GLN A 230 -20.15 1.29 -7.68
CA GLN A 230 -19.45 1.33 -6.38
C GLN A 230 -18.59 2.59 -6.23
N ASP A 231 -17.91 3.02 -7.29
CA ASP A 231 -17.04 4.18 -7.27
C ASP A 231 -17.81 5.50 -7.17
N VAL A 232 -19.00 5.61 -7.79
CA VAL A 232 -19.88 6.78 -7.59
C VAL A 232 -20.28 6.88 -6.12
N ILE A 233 -20.70 5.76 -5.52
CA ILE A 233 -21.05 5.72 -4.08
C ILE A 233 -19.82 6.02 -3.21
N HIS A 234 -18.63 5.54 -3.58
CA HIS A 234 -17.38 5.88 -2.89
C HIS A 234 -17.22 7.40 -2.84
N ILE A 235 -17.27 8.08 -3.97
CA ILE A 235 -17.11 9.54 -4.07
C ILE A 235 -18.16 10.25 -3.21
N MET A 236 -19.43 9.83 -3.30
CA MET A 236 -20.52 10.37 -2.49
C MET A 236 -20.27 10.20 -0.99
N LEU A 237 -19.79 9.05 -0.55
CA LEU A 237 -19.61 8.76 0.87
C LEU A 237 -18.34 9.39 1.45
N GLU A 238 -17.25 9.47 0.70
CA GLU A 238 -15.96 10.02 1.15
C GLU A 238 -15.90 11.55 1.02
N TYR A 239 -16.26 12.10 -0.12
CA TYR A 239 -16.10 13.53 -0.42
C TYR A 239 -17.42 14.31 -0.31
N GLY A 240 -18.55 13.62 -0.41
CA GLY A 240 -19.86 14.25 -0.57
C GLY A 240 -20.06 14.78 -1.97
N VAL A 241 -21.30 14.74 -2.45
CA VAL A 241 -21.72 15.20 -3.78
C VAL A 241 -23.08 15.88 -3.63
N ARG A 242 -23.30 17.00 -4.32
CA ARG A 242 -24.62 17.66 -4.40
C ARG A 242 -25.47 17.01 -5.49
N ALA A 243 -26.80 17.11 -5.38
CA ALA A 243 -27.69 16.54 -6.38
C ALA A 243 -27.35 17.00 -7.80
N ARG A 244 -27.17 18.31 -8.00
CA ARG A 244 -26.76 18.89 -9.28
C ARG A 244 -25.41 18.39 -9.80
N GLU A 245 -24.42 18.25 -8.93
CA GLU A 245 -23.10 17.69 -9.30
C GLU A 245 -23.22 16.25 -9.79
N LEU A 246 -24.09 15.44 -9.16
CA LEU A 246 -24.36 14.08 -9.62
C LEU A 246 -25.13 14.08 -10.94
N THR A 247 -26.12 14.94 -11.10
CA THR A 247 -26.88 15.07 -12.37
C THR A 247 -25.96 15.45 -13.52
N ASP A 248 -25.06 16.41 -13.33
CA ASP A 248 -24.23 16.97 -14.39
C ASP A 248 -23.01 16.10 -14.75
N HIS A 249 -22.53 15.24 -13.83
CA HIS A 249 -21.26 14.52 -13.99
C HIS A 249 -21.33 13.00 -13.75
N HIS A 250 -22.51 12.40 -13.63
CA HIS A 250 -22.59 10.96 -13.40
C HIS A 250 -22.09 10.16 -14.62
N PRO A 251 -21.40 9.03 -14.40
CA PRO A 251 -21.15 8.06 -15.45
C PRO A 251 -22.47 7.55 -16.04
N LYS A 252 -22.54 7.44 -17.36
CA LYS A 252 -23.72 6.97 -18.06
C LYS A 252 -23.73 5.46 -18.27
N ASN A 253 -24.90 4.84 -18.24
CA ASN A 253 -25.07 3.43 -18.57
C ASN A 253 -25.09 3.22 -20.09
N SER A 254 -25.13 1.96 -20.55
CA SER A 254 -25.01 1.64 -21.98
C SER A 254 -26.16 2.12 -22.85
N LEU A 255 -27.34 2.42 -22.26
CA LEU A 255 -28.47 2.97 -23.02
C LEU A 255 -28.25 4.41 -23.48
N ALA A 256 -27.27 5.11 -22.89
CA ALA A 256 -26.95 6.47 -23.26
C ALA A 256 -26.16 6.56 -24.58
N TYR A 257 -25.95 5.45 -25.28
CA TYR A 257 -25.13 5.38 -26.49
C TYR A 257 -25.83 4.56 -27.56
N VAL A 258 -25.88 5.11 -28.77
CA VAL A 258 -26.44 4.46 -29.96
C VAL A 258 -25.38 4.50 -31.05
N LEU A 259 -25.03 3.34 -31.62
CA LEU A 259 -24.10 3.29 -32.74
C LEU A 259 -24.77 3.83 -34.01
N TYR A 260 -24.08 4.71 -34.74
CA TYR A 260 -24.58 5.23 -36.00
C TYR A 260 -24.74 4.11 -37.06
N ASP A 261 -25.98 3.89 -37.49
CA ASP A 261 -26.35 3.12 -38.68
C ASP A 261 -26.89 4.06 -39.77
N ASP A 262 -26.27 4.06 -40.94
CA ASP A 262 -26.64 4.91 -42.08
C ASP A 262 -28.06 4.64 -42.59
N ALA A 263 -28.52 3.38 -42.52
CA ALA A 263 -29.84 2.99 -42.98
C ALA A 263 -30.96 3.47 -42.04
N LEU A 264 -30.64 3.64 -40.75
CA LEU A 264 -31.59 4.08 -39.72
C LEU A 264 -31.53 5.60 -39.51
N HIS A 265 -30.32 6.18 -39.51
CA HIS A 265 -30.09 7.56 -39.09
C HIS A 265 -29.79 8.51 -40.25
N GLY A 266 -29.20 8.04 -41.35
CA GLY A 266 -28.70 8.89 -42.45
C GLY A 266 -29.77 9.63 -43.26
N HIS A 267 -31.05 9.37 -42.97
CA HIS A 267 -32.20 9.99 -43.62
C HIS A 267 -33.00 10.91 -42.69
N LEU A 268 -32.62 11.00 -41.42
CA LEU A 268 -33.30 11.83 -40.42
C LEU A 268 -32.72 13.25 -40.43
N ASP A 269 -33.58 14.24 -40.23
CA ASP A 269 -33.11 15.58 -39.88
C ASP A 269 -32.73 15.69 -38.39
N ASP A 270 -32.11 16.80 -37.99
CA ASP A 270 -31.60 16.99 -36.62
C ASP A 270 -32.70 16.84 -35.56
N THR A 271 -33.94 17.27 -35.85
CA THR A 271 -35.06 17.19 -34.90
C THR A 271 -35.57 15.75 -34.78
N GLN A 272 -35.70 15.04 -35.91
CA GLN A 272 -36.08 13.64 -35.92
C GLN A 272 -35.04 12.75 -35.24
N LEU A 273 -33.76 13.08 -35.42
CA LEU A 273 -32.66 12.38 -34.79
C LEU A 273 -32.66 12.61 -33.26
N GLU A 274 -32.87 13.85 -32.81
CA GLU A 274 -33.00 14.17 -31.38
C GLU A 274 -34.19 13.44 -30.73
N GLU A 275 -35.36 13.44 -31.39
CA GLU A 275 -36.55 12.70 -30.94
C GLU A 275 -36.30 11.18 -30.88
N LEU A 276 -35.58 10.61 -31.85
CA LEU A 276 -35.25 9.19 -31.90
C LEU A 276 -34.28 8.79 -30.79
N LEU A 277 -33.25 9.60 -30.56
CA LEU A 277 -32.20 9.32 -29.59
C LEU A 277 -32.66 9.51 -28.14
N ASN A 278 -33.68 10.35 -27.91
CA ASN A 278 -34.25 10.60 -26.59
C ASN A 278 -33.19 10.97 -25.53
N GLY A 279 -32.17 11.73 -25.92
CA GLY A 279 -31.05 12.12 -25.04
C GLY A 279 -29.84 11.18 -25.05
N ALA A 280 -29.90 10.04 -25.75
CA ALA A 280 -28.73 9.20 -25.98
C ALA A 280 -27.75 9.87 -26.97
N TYR A 281 -26.46 9.60 -26.77
CA TYR A 281 -25.38 10.05 -27.64
C TYR A 281 -25.23 9.12 -28.85
N LEU A 282 -25.23 9.69 -30.05
CA LEU A 282 -24.99 8.96 -31.29
C LEU A 282 -23.48 8.83 -31.53
N VAL A 283 -22.96 7.61 -31.40
CA VAL A 283 -21.55 7.30 -31.61
C VAL A 283 -21.30 7.08 -33.10
N ASP A 284 -20.55 7.97 -33.72
CA ASP A 284 -20.24 7.92 -35.14
C ASP A 284 -18.87 7.28 -35.45
N ARG A 285 -18.57 7.17 -36.75
CA ARG A 285 -17.31 6.59 -37.23
C ARG A 285 -16.08 7.39 -36.80
N ASP A 286 -16.19 8.70 -36.64
CA ASP A 286 -15.07 9.53 -36.22
C ASP A 286 -14.80 9.37 -34.71
N ASP A 287 -15.83 9.13 -33.91
CA ASP A 287 -15.69 8.74 -32.50
C ASP A 287 -15.02 7.38 -32.36
N LEU A 288 -15.45 6.37 -33.13
CA LEU A 288 -14.79 5.06 -33.13
C LEU A 288 -13.31 5.17 -33.54
N LYS A 289 -12.98 6.03 -34.53
CA LYS A 289 -11.57 6.29 -34.91
C LYS A 289 -10.77 7.01 -33.81
N LYS A 290 -11.38 7.87 -32.99
CA LYS A 290 -10.70 8.52 -31.85
C LYS A 290 -10.39 7.47 -30.79
N VAL A 291 -11.37 6.64 -30.44
CA VAL A 291 -11.24 5.58 -29.44
C VAL A 291 -10.20 4.55 -29.87
N LYS A 292 -10.24 4.11 -31.13
CA LYS A 292 -9.22 3.22 -31.71
C LYS A 292 -7.80 3.78 -31.53
N ARG A 293 -7.58 5.03 -31.92
CA ARG A 293 -6.27 5.69 -31.80
C ARG A 293 -5.80 5.80 -30.35
N ARG A 294 -6.70 6.13 -29.43
CA ARG A 294 -6.40 6.19 -28.00
C ARG A 294 -6.04 4.82 -27.44
N TYR A 295 -6.85 3.79 -27.75
CA TYR A 295 -6.60 2.42 -27.32
C TYR A 295 -5.25 1.90 -27.82
N GLU A 296 -4.93 2.11 -29.10
CA GLU A 296 -3.63 1.75 -29.68
C GLU A 296 -2.46 2.47 -28.99
N GLN A 297 -2.63 3.73 -28.62
CA GLN A 297 -1.61 4.51 -27.90
C GLN A 297 -1.40 4.05 -26.46
N GLU A 298 -2.49 3.72 -25.75
CA GLU A 298 -2.45 3.33 -24.33
C GLU A 298 -2.02 1.87 -24.14
N THR A 299 -2.38 0.98 -25.07
CA THR A 299 -2.20 -0.47 -24.92
C THR A 299 -1.15 -1.05 -25.87
N GLY A 300 -0.85 -0.37 -26.99
CA GLY A 300 -0.03 -0.92 -28.06
C GLY A 300 -0.72 -1.97 -28.94
N ASN A 301 -1.99 -2.29 -28.66
CA ASN A 301 -2.77 -3.28 -29.38
C ASN A 301 -3.75 -2.60 -30.35
N ALA A 302 -3.99 -3.22 -31.50
CA ALA A 302 -4.99 -2.76 -32.47
C ALA A 302 -6.37 -3.34 -32.15
N MET A 303 -7.41 -2.54 -32.40
CA MET A 303 -8.82 -2.93 -32.31
C MET A 303 -9.53 -2.46 -33.58
N ASP A 304 -10.20 -3.40 -34.26
CA ASP A 304 -10.80 -3.18 -35.59
C ASP A 304 -12.31 -3.43 -35.63
N ASP A 305 -12.87 -4.13 -34.64
CA ASP A 305 -14.30 -4.42 -34.59
C ASP A 305 -15.09 -3.21 -34.06
N ASP A 306 -16.10 -2.75 -34.81
CA ASP A 306 -16.88 -1.57 -34.46
C ASP A 306 -17.70 -1.77 -33.16
N SER A 307 -18.11 -3.01 -32.83
CA SER A 307 -18.80 -3.30 -31.58
C SER A 307 -17.84 -3.25 -30.39
N GLU A 308 -16.63 -3.80 -30.53
CA GLU A 308 -15.59 -3.66 -29.51
C GLU A 308 -15.17 -2.20 -29.31
N LEU A 309 -15.06 -1.44 -30.40
CA LEU A 309 -14.76 0.00 -30.35
C LEU A 309 -15.89 0.80 -29.67
N LEU A 310 -17.15 0.41 -29.88
CA LEU A 310 -18.28 1.00 -29.15
C LEU A 310 -18.21 0.70 -27.66
N GLU A 311 -17.94 -0.55 -27.27
CA GLU A 311 -17.79 -0.90 -25.85
C GLU A 311 -16.63 -0.13 -25.20
N GLN A 312 -15.51 0.01 -25.92
CA GLN A 312 -14.36 0.77 -25.46
C GLN A 312 -14.65 2.28 -25.40
N HIS A 313 -15.47 2.81 -26.31
CA HIS A 313 -15.95 4.20 -26.26
C HIS A 313 -16.73 4.44 -24.97
N ILE A 314 -17.73 3.59 -24.71
CA ILE A 314 -18.57 3.66 -23.50
C ILE A 314 -17.70 3.54 -22.24
N TYR A 315 -16.69 2.66 -22.26
CA TYR A 315 -15.77 2.51 -21.13
C TYR A 315 -14.96 3.78 -20.86
N TYR A 316 -14.40 4.41 -21.90
CA TYR A 316 -13.64 5.65 -21.75
C TYR A 316 -14.51 6.83 -21.31
N ASP A 317 -15.70 6.98 -21.89
CA ASP A 317 -16.63 8.06 -21.53
C ASP A 317 -17.04 7.95 -20.06
N ARG A 318 -17.35 6.74 -19.58
CA ARG A 318 -17.63 6.50 -18.15
C ARG A 318 -16.46 6.84 -17.23
N ALA A 319 -15.23 6.52 -17.65
CA ALA A 319 -14.04 6.82 -16.86
C ALA A 319 -13.79 8.33 -16.79
N GLU A 320 -14.07 9.06 -17.87
CA GLU A 320 -14.01 10.53 -17.94
C GLU A 320 -15.08 11.17 -17.07
N ASP A 321 -16.35 10.77 -17.20
CA ASP A 321 -17.45 11.23 -16.34
C ASP A 321 -17.13 11.00 -14.85
N LEU A 322 -16.58 9.84 -14.50
CA LEU A 322 -16.20 9.53 -13.12
C LEU A 322 -15.03 10.39 -12.63
N ALA A 323 -14.03 10.66 -13.49
CA ALA A 323 -12.93 11.55 -13.18
C ALA A 323 -13.41 13.00 -12.98
N ASP A 324 -14.40 13.43 -13.76
CA ASP A 324 -15.05 14.73 -13.63
C ASP A 324 -15.84 14.81 -12.33
N LEU A 325 -16.68 13.82 -12.02
CA LEU A 325 -17.41 13.74 -10.76
C LEU A 325 -16.47 13.77 -9.55
N LEU A 326 -15.36 13.02 -9.60
CA LEU A 326 -14.33 13.04 -8.57
C LEU A 326 -13.71 14.43 -8.45
N THR A 327 -13.36 15.06 -9.57
CA THR A 327 -12.70 16.38 -9.61
C THR A 327 -13.59 17.46 -9.01
N VAL A 328 -14.87 17.48 -9.39
CA VAL A 328 -15.90 18.39 -8.85
C VAL A 328 -16.10 18.13 -7.36
N ALA A 329 -16.18 16.87 -6.94
CA ALA A 329 -16.30 16.53 -5.53
C ALA A 329 -15.10 17.01 -4.70
N LEU A 330 -13.89 16.95 -5.29
CA LEU A 330 -12.64 17.36 -4.67
C LEU A 330 -12.40 18.87 -4.64
N GLU A 331 -13.19 19.72 -5.33
CA GLU A 331 -13.06 21.19 -5.25
C GLU A 331 -13.17 21.72 -3.82
N ARG A 332 -13.95 21.01 -2.98
CA ARG A 332 -14.09 21.27 -1.54
C ARG A 332 -12.81 20.97 -0.74
N PHE A 333 -11.87 20.23 -1.34
CA PHE A 333 -10.63 19.75 -0.74
C PHE A 333 -9.42 20.06 -1.65
N PRO A 334 -9.00 21.33 -1.79
CA PRO A 334 -8.00 21.74 -2.78
C PRO A 334 -6.67 20.96 -2.73
N MET A 335 -6.23 20.55 -1.53
CA MET A 335 -5.03 19.73 -1.36
C MET A 335 -5.19 18.33 -1.99
N LEU A 336 -6.35 17.69 -1.81
CA LEU A 336 -6.65 16.38 -2.37
C LEU A 336 -6.89 16.48 -3.88
N GLN A 337 -7.57 17.53 -4.34
CA GLN A 337 -7.74 17.83 -5.76
C GLN A 337 -6.40 17.96 -6.49
N ALA A 338 -5.48 18.76 -5.93
CA ALA A 338 -4.15 18.92 -6.52
C ALA A 338 -3.39 17.58 -6.62
N ARG A 339 -3.56 16.70 -5.63
CA ARG A 339 -2.94 15.36 -5.61
C ARG A 339 -3.61 14.40 -6.59
N ALA A 340 -4.93 14.43 -6.71
CA ALA A 340 -5.68 13.66 -7.71
C ALA A 340 -5.27 14.07 -9.12
N ASN A 341 -5.16 15.37 -9.40
CA ASN A 341 -4.73 15.91 -10.69
C ASN A 341 -3.31 15.50 -11.08
N ILE A 342 -2.44 15.11 -10.13
CA ILE A 342 -1.13 14.53 -10.46
C ILE A 342 -1.31 13.12 -11.04
N LEU A 343 -2.15 12.29 -10.41
CA LEU A 343 -2.40 10.91 -10.82
C LEU A 343 -3.23 10.81 -12.10
N LEU A 344 -4.25 11.66 -12.24
CA LEU A 344 -5.14 11.71 -13.42
C LEU A 344 -4.44 12.18 -14.70
N LYS A 345 -3.19 12.66 -14.63
CA LYS A 345 -2.35 12.87 -15.82
C LYS A 345 -1.89 11.56 -16.46
N SER A 346 -1.93 10.45 -15.73
CA SER A 346 -1.62 9.14 -16.28
C SER A 346 -2.80 8.65 -17.12
N PRO A 347 -2.62 8.37 -18.42
CA PRO A 347 -3.68 7.85 -19.27
C PRO A 347 -4.23 6.51 -18.74
N VAL A 348 -3.36 5.63 -18.26
CA VAL A 348 -3.78 4.34 -17.70
C VAL A 348 -4.64 4.51 -16.45
N ILE A 349 -4.38 5.51 -15.59
CA ILE A 349 -5.24 5.77 -14.42
C ILE A 349 -6.55 6.43 -14.86
N ALA A 350 -6.48 7.53 -15.60
CA ALA A 350 -7.65 8.31 -15.98
C ALA A 350 -8.62 7.51 -16.84
N SER A 351 -8.13 6.84 -17.87
CA SER A 351 -8.94 6.07 -18.82
C SER A 351 -9.50 4.76 -18.23
N ASN A 352 -9.12 4.38 -17.00
CA ASN A 352 -9.60 3.15 -16.36
C ASN A 352 -10.22 3.40 -14.98
N LEU A 353 -10.43 4.66 -14.60
CA LEU A 353 -11.01 5.02 -13.30
C LEU A 353 -12.43 4.45 -13.18
N GLY A 354 -12.70 3.71 -12.11
CA GLY A 354 -13.99 3.04 -11.88
C GLY A 354 -14.27 1.81 -12.75
N GLY A 355 -13.26 1.37 -13.51
CA GLY A 355 -13.22 0.09 -14.20
C GLY A 355 -12.11 -0.77 -13.64
N LEU A 356 -11.03 -0.94 -14.41
CA LEU A 356 -9.85 -1.68 -13.97
C LEU A 356 -9.08 -0.98 -12.84
N PHE A 357 -9.20 0.36 -12.72
CA PHE A 357 -8.55 1.16 -11.68
C PHE A 357 -9.60 1.72 -10.71
N PRO A 358 -9.77 1.14 -9.51
CA PRO A 358 -10.81 1.56 -8.59
C PRO A 358 -10.50 2.93 -7.95
N VAL A 359 -11.55 3.74 -7.71
CA VAL A 359 -11.42 5.04 -7.02
C VAL A 359 -10.82 4.86 -5.63
N SER A 360 -11.14 3.76 -4.94
CA SER A 360 -10.58 3.47 -3.61
C SER A 360 -9.05 3.44 -3.56
N LEU A 361 -8.39 2.99 -4.65
CA LEU A 361 -6.93 3.00 -4.75
C LEU A 361 -6.38 4.42 -4.96
N LEU A 362 -7.00 5.21 -5.84
CA LEU A 362 -6.65 6.63 -6.04
C LEU A 362 -6.81 7.39 -4.72
N SER A 363 -7.98 7.26 -4.09
CA SER A 363 -8.32 7.87 -2.80
C SER A 363 -7.32 7.52 -1.71
N GLN A 364 -6.87 6.26 -1.64
CA GLN A 364 -5.84 5.83 -0.70
C GLN A 364 -4.52 6.60 -0.90
N TRP A 365 -4.08 6.78 -2.13
CA TRP A 365 -2.81 7.46 -2.43
C TRP A 365 -2.88 8.97 -2.16
N ILE A 366 -3.97 9.63 -2.58
CA ILE A 366 -4.10 11.07 -2.38
C ILE A 366 -4.33 11.44 -0.92
N ARG A 367 -4.97 10.58 -0.11
CA ARG A 367 -5.16 10.82 1.32
C ARG A 367 -3.92 10.56 2.16
N ASN A 368 -2.99 9.72 1.71
CA ASN A 368 -1.82 9.37 2.49
C ASN A 368 -0.76 10.50 2.48
N PRO A 369 -0.57 11.24 3.59
CA PRO A 369 0.39 12.34 3.64
C PRO A 369 1.85 11.87 3.56
N SER A 370 2.14 10.59 3.84
CA SER A 370 3.50 10.04 3.71
C SER A 370 3.95 9.90 2.26
N ILE A 371 3.03 10.01 1.30
CA ILE A 371 3.33 10.00 -0.13
C ILE A 371 3.45 11.46 -0.58
N SER A 372 4.65 11.90 -0.93
CA SER A 372 4.87 13.24 -1.45
C SER A 372 4.24 13.42 -2.84
N ASN A 373 4.05 14.67 -3.27
CA ASN A 373 3.57 14.96 -4.62
C ASN A 373 4.56 14.47 -5.69
N MET A 374 5.87 14.52 -5.42
CA MET A 374 6.89 13.95 -6.30
C MET A 374 6.71 12.43 -6.44
N ARG A 375 6.46 11.74 -5.33
CA ARG A 375 6.20 10.30 -5.36
C ARG A 375 4.91 9.96 -6.11
N LEU A 376 3.84 10.75 -5.94
CA LEU A 376 2.61 10.58 -6.73
C LEU A 376 2.87 10.73 -8.22
N GLN A 377 3.69 11.71 -8.61
CA GLN A 377 4.08 11.90 -10.01
C GLN A 377 4.82 10.67 -10.56
N LEU A 378 5.81 10.16 -9.82
CA LEU A 378 6.55 8.95 -10.21
C LEU A 378 5.67 7.70 -10.26
N ILE A 379 4.67 7.57 -9.37
CA ILE A 379 3.66 6.51 -9.43
C ILE A 379 2.84 6.65 -10.72
N GLY A 380 2.34 7.85 -11.04
CA GLY A 380 1.61 8.11 -12.28
C GLY A 380 2.43 7.79 -13.53
N ASP A 381 3.69 8.24 -13.58
CA ASP A 381 4.61 7.97 -14.67
C ASP A 381 4.87 6.47 -14.85
N TYR A 382 4.99 5.72 -13.74
CA TYR A 382 5.13 4.27 -13.77
C TYR A 382 3.90 3.58 -14.36
N VAL A 383 2.73 3.87 -13.77
CA VAL A 383 1.45 3.24 -14.12
C VAL A 383 1.06 3.52 -15.57
N SER A 384 1.46 4.67 -16.12
CA SER A 384 1.21 5.05 -17.52
C SER A 384 1.74 4.06 -18.56
N SER A 385 2.63 3.14 -18.18
CA SER A 385 3.15 2.08 -19.06
C SER A 385 2.75 0.66 -18.64
N ARG A 386 1.74 0.53 -17.77
CA ARG A 386 1.37 -0.73 -17.09
C ARG A 386 -0.06 -1.18 -17.34
N TYR A 387 -0.64 -0.84 -18.49
CA TYR A 387 -1.97 -1.32 -18.87
C TYR A 387 -2.09 -2.86 -18.86
N ASP A 388 -1.09 -3.56 -19.40
CA ASP A 388 -1.04 -5.03 -19.39
C ASP A 388 -1.02 -5.63 -17.98
N GLU A 389 -0.28 -4.99 -17.07
CA GLU A 389 -0.21 -5.42 -15.66
C GLU A 389 -1.55 -5.21 -14.97
N LEU A 390 -2.14 -4.03 -15.16
CA LEU A 390 -3.46 -3.68 -14.65
C LEU A 390 -4.53 -4.67 -15.10
N THR A 391 -4.55 -5.02 -16.39
CA THR A 391 -5.52 -5.95 -16.96
C THR A 391 -5.33 -7.38 -16.45
N ARG A 392 -4.07 -7.85 -16.32
CA ARG A 392 -3.78 -9.23 -15.89
C ARG A 392 -3.95 -9.46 -14.40
N TYR A 393 -3.62 -8.47 -13.58
CA TYR A 393 -3.56 -8.63 -12.12
C TYR A 393 -4.58 -7.78 -11.35
N ALA A 394 -5.43 -7.01 -12.05
CA ALA A 394 -6.37 -6.05 -11.46
C ALA A 394 -5.66 -5.04 -10.52
N GLY A 395 -4.42 -4.67 -10.87
CA GLY A 395 -3.60 -3.74 -10.11
C GLY A 395 -2.19 -3.62 -10.67
N VAL A 396 -1.47 -2.60 -10.20
CA VAL A 396 -0.06 -2.34 -10.55
C VAL A 396 0.78 -2.40 -9.27
N ASP A 397 1.85 -3.19 -9.27
CA ASP A 397 2.74 -3.32 -8.12
C ASP A 397 3.64 -2.09 -7.98
N ILE A 398 3.32 -1.26 -7.00
CA ILE A 398 4.12 -0.10 -6.59
C ILE A 398 4.91 -0.37 -5.29
N ASN A 399 4.83 -1.59 -4.72
CA ASN A 399 5.45 -1.86 -3.42
C ASN A 399 6.98 -1.81 -3.48
N TRP A 400 7.56 -2.15 -4.63
CA TRP A 400 9.00 -2.02 -4.87
C TRP A 400 9.52 -0.59 -4.72
N MET A 401 8.65 0.42 -4.86
CA MET A 401 9.04 1.83 -4.69
C MET A 401 9.19 2.24 -3.22
N ARG A 402 8.55 1.53 -2.29
CA ARG A 402 8.51 1.91 -0.86
C ARG A 402 9.89 2.05 -0.18
N PRO A 403 10.89 1.19 -0.44
CA PRO A 403 12.18 1.28 0.24
C PRO A 403 13.02 2.49 -0.16
N PHE A 404 12.76 3.10 -1.33
CA PHE A 404 13.53 4.22 -1.85
C PHE A 404 12.92 5.54 -1.40
N ASP A 405 13.76 6.54 -1.12
CA ASP A 405 13.33 7.94 -1.02
C ASP A 405 13.03 8.54 -2.40
N ASP A 406 12.43 9.74 -2.42
CA ASP A 406 11.94 10.36 -3.66
C ASP A 406 13.08 10.74 -4.63
N TRP A 407 14.26 11.08 -4.10
CA TRP A 407 15.42 11.45 -4.93
C TRP A 407 15.99 10.21 -5.63
N ASN A 408 16.12 9.10 -4.91
CA ASN A 408 16.57 7.83 -5.47
C ASN A 408 15.55 7.25 -6.46
N LEU A 409 14.25 7.33 -6.17
CA LEU A 409 13.20 6.96 -7.13
C LEU A 409 13.29 7.80 -8.40
N SER A 410 13.36 9.13 -8.28
CA SER A 410 13.52 10.00 -9.45
C SER A 410 14.77 9.65 -10.27
N SER A 411 15.87 9.31 -9.60
CA SER A 411 17.11 8.88 -10.25
C SER A 411 16.97 7.55 -10.99
N LEU A 412 16.17 6.60 -10.48
CA LEU A 412 15.83 5.35 -11.17
C LEU A 412 15.06 5.61 -12.47
N PHE A 413 14.06 6.50 -12.45
CA PHE A 413 13.30 6.87 -13.64
C PHE A 413 14.19 7.58 -14.66
N THR A 414 14.99 8.54 -14.21
CA THR A 414 15.91 9.33 -15.06
C THR A 414 16.92 8.43 -15.78
N HIS A 415 17.47 7.42 -15.09
CA HIS A 415 18.49 6.53 -15.64
C HIS A 415 17.93 5.18 -16.10
N ARG A 416 16.61 5.06 -16.30
CA ARG A 416 15.91 3.80 -16.60
C ARG A 416 16.61 2.99 -17.69
N GLN A 417 16.91 3.58 -18.85
CA GLN A 417 17.51 2.86 -19.96
C GLN A 417 18.92 2.34 -19.63
N ALA A 418 19.78 3.18 -19.05
CA ALA A 418 21.14 2.79 -18.69
C ALA A 418 21.16 1.68 -17.63
N LEU A 419 20.24 1.73 -16.68
CA LEU A 419 20.06 0.72 -15.64
C LEU A 419 19.55 -0.61 -16.20
N LEU A 420 18.59 -0.57 -17.12
CA LEU A 420 18.09 -1.76 -17.81
C LEU A 420 19.19 -2.44 -18.62
N ASP A 421 19.97 -1.66 -19.38
CA ASP A 421 21.09 -2.19 -20.15
C ASP A 421 22.15 -2.81 -19.25
N PHE A 422 22.41 -2.19 -18.09
CA PHE A 422 23.33 -2.73 -17.09
C PHE A 422 22.80 -4.01 -16.44
N PHE A 423 21.52 -4.03 -16.04
CA PHE A 423 20.86 -5.23 -15.53
C PHE A 423 20.94 -6.39 -16.52
N ASN A 424 20.65 -6.14 -17.80
CA ASN A 424 20.73 -7.13 -18.87
C ASN A 424 22.18 -7.62 -19.08
N PHE A 425 23.16 -6.72 -19.05
CA PHE A 425 24.57 -7.07 -19.10
C PHE A 425 24.97 -7.99 -17.94
N LEU A 426 24.46 -7.74 -16.73
CA LEU A 426 24.72 -8.58 -15.57
C LEU A 426 23.99 -9.94 -15.65
N GLN A 427 22.74 -10.03 -16.13
CA GLN A 427 21.91 -11.24 -16.01
C GLN A 427 21.92 -12.19 -17.22
N GLU A 428 22.41 -11.78 -18.39
CA GLU A 428 22.43 -12.60 -19.62
C GLU A 428 21.04 -13.04 -20.14
N VAL A 429 19.96 -12.37 -19.73
CA VAL A 429 18.61 -12.68 -20.21
C VAL A 429 18.32 -11.91 -21.50
N ARG A 430 18.07 -12.64 -22.61
CA ARG A 430 17.69 -12.06 -23.92
C ARG A 430 16.19 -11.71 -24.05
N TYR A 431 15.36 -12.18 -23.13
CA TYR A 431 13.91 -11.97 -23.17
C TYR A 431 13.35 -11.69 -21.78
N PHE A 432 13.42 -10.44 -21.36
CA PHE A 432 12.41 -9.89 -20.48
C PHE A 432 11.45 -9.10 -21.37
N LYS A 433 10.22 -9.61 -21.51
CA LYS A 433 9.20 -8.95 -22.33
C LYS A 433 8.76 -7.61 -21.72
N ASP A 434 9.04 -7.39 -20.43
CA ASP A 434 8.79 -6.14 -19.73
C ASP A 434 10.06 -5.63 -19.06
N SER A 435 10.57 -4.52 -19.59
CA SER A 435 11.67 -3.72 -19.06
C SER A 435 11.24 -3.02 -17.76
N ASP A 436 11.20 -3.81 -16.68
CA ASP A 436 10.57 -3.39 -15.43
C ASP A 436 11.55 -2.72 -14.45
N LEU A 437 11.23 -1.47 -14.09
CA LEU A 437 11.91 -0.75 -13.02
C LEU A 437 11.85 -1.52 -11.69
N SER A 438 10.82 -2.33 -11.46
CA SER A 438 10.75 -3.23 -10.30
C SER A 438 11.91 -4.25 -10.28
N ALA A 439 12.33 -4.76 -11.44
CA ALA A 439 13.45 -5.67 -11.58
C ALA A 439 14.79 -4.94 -11.43
N VAL A 440 14.91 -3.75 -12.02
CA VAL A 440 16.07 -2.87 -11.86
C VAL A 440 16.28 -2.47 -10.41
N ALA A 441 15.21 -2.20 -9.66
CA ALA A 441 15.27 -1.88 -8.24
C ALA A 441 15.99 -2.98 -7.43
N ARG A 442 15.91 -4.24 -7.88
CA ARG A 442 16.62 -5.36 -7.23
C ARG A 442 18.13 -5.23 -7.30
N LEU A 443 18.69 -4.49 -8.27
CA LEU A 443 20.14 -4.21 -8.34
C LEU A 443 20.66 -3.57 -7.05
N PHE A 444 19.83 -2.79 -6.35
CA PHE A 444 20.22 -2.03 -5.17
C PHE A 444 19.96 -2.77 -3.86
N THR A 445 19.47 -4.01 -3.94
CA THR A 445 19.16 -4.84 -2.79
C THR A 445 19.94 -6.14 -2.87
N ALA A 446 20.84 -6.36 -1.91
CA ALA A 446 21.46 -7.66 -1.74
C ALA A 446 20.47 -8.64 -1.09
N PRO A 447 20.47 -9.93 -1.45
CA PRO A 447 19.60 -10.92 -0.82
C PRO A 447 19.72 -10.91 0.71
N GLY A 448 18.59 -10.80 1.41
CA GLY A 448 18.53 -10.78 2.88
C GLY A 448 18.92 -9.45 3.53
N GLN A 449 19.16 -8.39 2.76
CA GLN A 449 19.55 -7.07 3.29
C GLN A 449 18.52 -5.99 3.00
N ARG A 450 18.42 -5.03 3.93
CA ARG A 450 17.62 -3.83 3.75
C ARG A 450 18.36 -2.85 2.84
N LEU A 451 17.62 -2.18 1.97
CA LEU A 451 18.15 -1.12 1.11
C LEU A 451 18.68 0.05 1.93
N SER A 452 19.84 0.58 1.57
CA SER A 452 20.39 1.82 2.12
C SER A 452 20.23 2.98 1.13
N ASN A 453 19.37 3.95 1.44
CA ASN A 453 19.16 5.12 0.57
C ASN A 453 20.43 5.99 0.44
N SER A 454 21.27 6.07 1.47
CA SER A 454 22.54 6.79 1.40
C SER A 454 23.51 6.12 0.42
N ARG A 455 23.53 4.79 0.41
CA ARG A 455 24.33 4.02 -0.54
C ARG A 455 23.87 4.27 -1.97
N VAL A 456 22.57 4.10 -2.21
CA VAL A 456 21.96 4.30 -3.54
C VAL A 456 22.27 5.72 -4.06
N ALA A 457 22.19 6.71 -3.18
CA ALA A 457 22.52 8.09 -3.51
C ALA A 457 23.98 8.29 -3.94
N ILE A 458 24.93 7.62 -3.28
CA ILE A 458 26.35 7.65 -3.68
C ILE A 458 26.51 7.10 -5.10
N LEU A 459 25.85 5.99 -5.43
CA LEU A 459 25.97 5.33 -6.74
C LEU A 459 25.40 6.21 -7.85
N PHE A 460 24.25 6.86 -7.63
CA PHE A 460 23.68 7.81 -8.58
C PHE A 460 24.45 9.14 -8.67
N SER A 461 25.13 9.55 -7.59
CA SER A 461 25.96 10.76 -7.60
C SER A 461 27.19 10.63 -8.50
N ARG A 462 27.58 9.41 -8.89
CA ARG A 462 28.66 9.15 -9.84
C ARG A 462 28.10 9.11 -11.27
N PRO A 463 28.37 10.13 -12.11
CA PRO A 463 27.87 10.15 -13.47
C PRO A 463 28.38 8.94 -14.26
N ASN A 464 27.49 8.34 -15.06
CA ASN A 464 27.81 7.25 -15.98
C ASN A 464 28.37 5.98 -15.33
N LEU A 465 28.24 5.78 -14.01
CA LEU A 465 28.80 4.63 -13.27
C LEU A 465 28.58 3.29 -13.98
N TRP A 466 27.34 2.99 -14.34
CA TRP A 466 26.90 1.77 -15.02
C TRP A 466 27.61 1.55 -16.37
N MET A 467 27.74 2.62 -17.15
CA MET A 467 28.42 2.59 -18.44
C MET A 467 29.92 2.44 -18.26
N SER A 468 30.51 3.10 -17.25
CA SER A 468 31.93 2.97 -16.93
C SER A 468 32.29 1.55 -16.50
N ILE A 469 31.49 0.90 -15.66
CA ILE A 469 31.73 -0.50 -15.26
C ILE A 469 31.67 -1.42 -16.49
N ARG A 470 30.69 -1.24 -17.39
CA ARG A 470 30.59 -2.02 -18.63
C ARG A 470 31.75 -1.79 -19.61
N ALA A 471 32.33 -0.59 -19.58
CA ALA A 471 33.41 -0.19 -20.49
C ALA A 471 34.82 -0.47 -19.91
N MET A 472 34.93 -0.99 -18.69
CA MET A 472 36.22 -1.38 -18.10
C MET A 472 36.99 -2.33 -19.01
N ARG A 473 38.29 -2.09 -19.17
CA ARG A 473 39.13 -2.88 -20.07
C ARG A 473 39.20 -4.34 -19.61
N GLY A 474 38.72 -5.26 -20.45
CA GLY A 474 38.79 -6.71 -20.19
C GLY A 474 37.80 -7.20 -19.12
N ILE A 475 36.78 -6.41 -18.77
CA ILE A 475 35.83 -6.78 -17.72
C ILE A 475 35.00 -8.00 -18.13
N SER A 476 35.02 -9.03 -17.29
CA SER A 476 34.10 -10.16 -17.39
C SER A 476 32.77 -9.81 -16.71
N ARG A 477 31.68 -10.50 -17.05
CA ARG A 477 30.39 -10.29 -16.37
C ARG A 477 30.45 -10.67 -14.90
N GLU A 478 31.15 -11.75 -14.57
CA GLU A 478 31.36 -12.18 -13.18
C GLU A 478 32.11 -11.11 -12.38
N SER A 479 33.17 -10.55 -12.96
CA SER A 479 33.91 -9.43 -12.40
C SER A 479 33.02 -8.20 -12.20
N ALA A 480 32.18 -7.85 -13.18
CA ALA A 480 31.26 -6.72 -13.06
C ALA A 480 30.18 -6.95 -11.99
N ARG A 481 29.67 -8.18 -11.85
CA ARG A 481 28.76 -8.56 -10.76
C ARG A 481 29.46 -8.42 -9.40
N ALA A 482 30.70 -8.88 -9.28
CA ALA A 482 31.48 -8.75 -8.05
C ALA A 482 31.72 -7.28 -7.68
N ILE A 483 32.12 -6.43 -8.65
CA ILE A 483 32.25 -4.98 -8.46
C ILE A 483 30.92 -4.37 -8.00
N TRP A 484 29.81 -4.76 -8.64
CA TRP A 484 28.49 -4.27 -8.26
C TRP A 484 28.07 -4.71 -6.85
N GLN A 485 28.41 -5.94 -6.46
CA GLN A 485 28.21 -6.45 -5.10
C GLN A 485 29.08 -5.70 -4.08
N ASP A 486 30.32 -5.34 -4.42
CA ASP A 486 31.17 -4.52 -3.55
C ASP A 486 30.58 -3.12 -3.36
N LEU A 487 30.00 -2.55 -4.43
CA LEU A 487 29.39 -1.22 -4.42
C LEU A 487 28.07 -1.17 -3.65
N THR A 488 27.24 -2.21 -3.72
CA THR A 488 25.90 -2.23 -3.11
C THR A 488 25.87 -2.96 -1.76
N GLY A 489 26.82 -3.86 -1.54
CA GLY A 489 26.93 -4.67 -0.36
C GLY A 489 27.44 -3.89 0.86
N PRO A 490 27.40 -4.54 2.03
CA PRO A 490 27.77 -3.92 3.30
C PRO A 490 29.26 -4.06 3.63
N ALA A 491 30.03 -4.81 2.81
CA ALA A 491 31.43 -5.14 3.08
C ALA A 491 32.32 -3.88 3.17
N PHE A 492 31.98 -2.85 2.41
CA PHE A 492 32.65 -1.55 2.43
C PHE A 492 31.67 -0.49 2.93
N SER A 493 32.13 0.52 3.65
CA SER A 493 31.26 1.61 4.14
C SER A 493 30.92 2.64 3.05
N ASP A 494 30.00 3.55 3.36
CA ASP A 494 29.63 4.68 2.47
C ASP A 494 30.82 5.59 2.15
N SER A 495 31.75 5.79 3.11
CA SER A 495 32.95 6.58 2.88
C SER A 495 33.96 5.87 1.97
N ASN A 496 34.16 4.55 2.16
CA ASN A 496 35.04 3.74 1.31
C ASN A 496 34.63 3.81 -0.16
N ILE A 497 33.34 3.59 -0.44
CA ILE A 497 32.84 3.62 -1.82
C ILE A 497 32.87 5.04 -2.40
N ARG A 498 32.53 6.07 -1.62
CA ARG A 498 32.62 7.46 -2.09
C ARG A 498 34.06 7.82 -2.47
N PHE A 499 35.04 7.43 -1.65
CA PHE A 499 36.46 7.63 -1.95
C PHE A 499 36.87 6.88 -3.22
N THR A 500 36.52 5.61 -3.32
CA THR A 500 36.85 4.74 -4.46
C THR A 500 36.31 5.29 -5.77
N LEU A 501 35.03 5.67 -5.80
CA LEU A 501 34.39 6.26 -6.98
C LEU A 501 34.88 7.68 -7.30
N GLY A 502 35.44 8.38 -6.30
CA GLY A 502 36.08 9.68 -6.45
C GLY A 502 37.50 9.62 -7.02
N ARG A 503 38.22 8.50 -6.83
CA ARG A 503 39.61 8.33 -7.29
C ARG A 503 39.67 8.31 -8.83
N PRO A 504 40.47 9.19 -9.47
CA PRO A 504 40.64 9.17 -10.92
C PRO A 504 41.14 7.80 -11.42
N GLY A 505 40.51 7.27 -12.46
CA GLY A 505 40.89 6.00 -13.09
C GLY A 505 40.49 4.73 -12.33
N SER A 506 39.80 4.83 -11.19
CA SER A 506 39.33 3.64 -10.44
C SER A 506 38.39 2.75 -11.24
N LEU A 507 37.72 3.29 -12.27
CA LEU A 507 36.84 2.52 -13.16
C LEU A 507 37.48 2.16 -14.51
N ASN A 508 38.82 2.18 -14.64
CA ASN A 508 39.51 1.81 -15.88
C ASN A 508 39.64 0.29 -16.08
N SER A 509 39.82 -0.46 -14.98
CA SER A 509 39.94 -1.91 -14.95
C SER A 509 39.50 -2.44 -13.58
N GLU A 510 39.24 -3.74 -13.51
CA GLU A 510 38.91 -4.43 -12.25
C GLU A 510 40.03 -4.29 -11.20
N SER A 511 41.30 -4.33 -11.63
CA SER A 511 42.45 -4.16 -10.74
C SER A 511 42.51 -2.75 -10.14
N ALA A 512 42.29 -1.71 -10.96
CA ALA A 512 42.29 -0.32 -10.50
C ALA A 512 41.14 -0.04 -9.52
N PHE A 513 39.98 -0.67 -9.75
CA PHE A 513 38.85 -0.57 -8.84
C PHE A 513 39.15 -1.23 -7.48
N THR A 514 39.72 -2.44 -7.53
CA THR A 514 40.06 -3.19 -6.32
C THR A 514 41.13 -2.44 -5.50
N GLU A 515 42.18 -1.94 -6.15
CA GLU A 515 43.22 -1.13 -5.50
C GLU A 515 42.62 0.12 -4.82
N ALA A 516 41.74 0.84 -5.52
CA ALA A 516 41.07 2.02 -4.97
C ALA A 516 40.17 1.70 -3.77
N LEU A 517 39.51 0.54 -3.75
CA LEU A 517 38.75 0.06 -2.60
C LEU A 517 39.64 -0.21 -1.39
N ILE A 518 40.77 -0.90 -1.60
CA ILE A 518 41.68 -1.24 -0.51
C ILE A 518 42.38 -0.01 0.06
N ASP A 519 42.82 0.92 -0.79
CA ASP A 519 43.39 2.19 -0.35
C ASP A 519 42.42 3.05 0.46
N SER A 520 41.12 2.82 0.32
CA SER A 520 40.10 3.57 1.04
C SER A 520 39.94 3.13 2.51
N LEU A 521 40.52 1.99 2.90
CA LEU A 521 40.36 1.42 4.25
C LEU A 521 41.06 2.29 5.30
N VAL A 522 40.40 2.52 6.42
CA VAL A 522 40.96 3.32 7.53
C VAL A 522 41.96 2.47 8.34
N ASN A 523 42.95 3.12 8.98
CA ASN A 523 44.12 2.51 9.63
C ASN A 523 43.92 1.14 10.31
N GLU A 524 42.91 0.95 11.16
CA GLU A 524 42.70 -0.35 11.83
C GLU A 524 42.19 -1.44 10.87
N GLU A 525 41.30 -1.08 9.95
CA GLU A 525 40.73 -2.00 8.97
C GLU A 525 41.75 -2.37 7.90
N ALA A 526 42.57 -1.41 7.46
CA ALA A 526 43.71 -1.65 6.58
C ALA A 526 44.73 -2.61 7.22
N ARG A 527 45.05 -2.44 8.51
CA ARG A 527 45.94 -3.36 9.24
C ARG A 527 45.34 -4.75 9.40
N ALA A 528 44.06 -4.85 9.75
CA ALA A 528 43.36 -6.12 9.86
C ALA A 528 43.36 -6.88 8.53
N HIS A 529 43.11 -6.17 7.43
CA HIS A 529 43.17 -6.70 6.08
C HIS A 529 44.55 -7.22 5.69
N GLN A 530 45.60 -6.42 5.94
CA GLN A 530 46.99 -6.81 5.68
C GLN A 530 47.40 -8.07 6.46
N LEU A 531 46.97 -8.21 7.73
CA LEU A 531 47.25 -9.41 8.53
C LEU A 531 46.64 -10.67 7.91
N ILE A 532 45.39 -10.59 7.43
CA ILE A 532 44.73 -11.72 6.76
C ILE A 532 45.41 -12.04 5.43
N MET A 533 45.67 -11.03 4.59
CA MET A 533 46.36 -11.21 3.30
C MET A 533 47.78 -11.79 3.48
N GLY A 534 48.47 -11.40 4.56
CA GLY A 534 49.77 -11.96 4.93
C GLY A 534 49.69 -13.45 5.28
N SER A 535 48.59 -13.89 5.89
CA SER A 535 48.46 -15.23 6.49
C SER A 535 47.70 -16.26 5.65
N TYR A 536 46.94 -15.80 4.64
CA TYR A 536 46.05 -16.65 3.83
C TYR A 536 46.23 -16.37 2.33
N THR A 537 46.06 -17.39 1.49
CA THR A 537 46.06 -17.29 0.03
C THR A 537 44.67 -16.90 -0.47
N MET A 538 44.24 -15.69 -0.13
CA MET A 538 42.96 -15.09 -0.53
C MET A 538 43.18 -13.92 -1.48
N SER A 539 42.16 -13.59 -2.27
CA SER A 539 42.10 -12.29 -2.94
C SER A 539 41.81 -11.17 -1.93
N GLU A 540 42.17 -9.94 -2.28
CA GLU A 540 41.92 -8.77 -1.43
C GLU A 540 40.44 -8.63 -1.05
N ARG A 541 39.54 -8.95 -1.98
CA ARG A 541 38.09 -8.94 -1.75
C ARG A 541 37.66 -10.06 -0.81
N GLN A 542 38.17 -11.28 -0.99
CA GLN A 542 37.86 -12.40 -0.10
C GLN A 542 38.28 -12.11 1.35
N ALA A 543 39.44 -11.47 1.56
CA ALA A 543 39.88 -11.05 2.89
C ALA A 543 38.93 -10.03 3.53
N GLN A 544 38.41 -9.07 2.76
CA GLN A 544 37.39 -8.13 3.27
C GLN A 544 36.06 -8.80 3.60
N TYR A 545 35.58 -9.68 2.71
CA TYR A 545 34.37 -10.47 2.99
C TYR A 545 34.51 -11.33 4.25
N PHE A 546 35.68 -11.94 4.45
CA PHE A 546 35.98 -12.70 5.65
C PHE A 546 35.90 -11.84 6.92
N LEU A 547 36.52 -10.65 6.91
CA LEU A 547 36.50 -9.73 8.05
C LEU A 547 35.11 -9.14 8.33
N HIS A 548 34.31 -8.90 7.29
CA HIS A 548 32.96 -8.36 7.39
C HIS A 548 31.95 -9.32 8.05
N ASN A 549 32.22 -10.63 8.05
CA ASN A 549 31.38 -11.63 8.73
C ASN A 549 31.24 -11.38 10.24
N PHE A 550 32.12 -10.55 10.82
CA PHE A 550 32.11 -10.19 12.22
C PHE A 550 31.91 -8.67 12.39
N ASP A 551 30.87 -8.31 13.15
CA ASP A 551 30.45 -6.93 13.40
C ASP A 551 30.85 -6.49 14.81
N PHE A 552 31.92 -5.68 14.89
CA PHE A 552 32.46 -5.16 16.14
C PHE A 552 31.96 -3.74 16.48
N SER A 553 30.96 -3.22 15.76
CA SER A 553 30.49 -1.83 15.92
C SER A 553 29.85 -1.52 17.29
N GLN A 554 29.33 -2.54 17.98
CA GLN A 554 28.66 -2.44 19.28
C GLN A 554 29.44 -3.21 20.36
N SER A 555 30.77 -3.10 20.38
CA SER A 555 31.61 -3.94 21.25
C SER A 555 31.54 -3.53 22.73
N PRO A 556 30.90 -4.30 23.62
CA PRO A 556 30.82 -3.97 25.05
C PRO A 556 32.14 -4.28 25.78
N ALA A 557 32.99 -5.11 25.17
CA ALA A 557 34.24 -5.63 25.73
C ALA A 557 35.51 -5.05 25.06
N GLY A 558 35.36 -4.05 24.19
CA GLY A 558 36.50 -3.38 23.53
C GLY A 558 37.20 -4.18 22.44
N HIS A 559 36.72 -5.37 22.08
CA HIS A 559 37.26 -6.14 20.95
C HIS A 559 37.08 -5.39 19.62
N SER A 560 38.12 -5.39 18.80
CA SER A 560 38.17 -4.79 17.48
C SER A 560 38.33 -5.82 16.36
N ARG A 561 38.07 -5.38 15.12
CA ARG A 561 38.35 -6.17 13.91
C ARG A 561 39.84 -6.51 13.77
N LEU A 562 40.73 -5.65 14.28
CA LEU A 562 42.17 -5.86 14.29
C LEU A 562 42.57 -6.96 15.29
N ASP A 563 41.96 -7.00 16.47
CA ASP A 563 42.19 -8.06 17.46
C ASP A 563 41.78 -9.43 16.89
N PHE A 564 40.64 -9.45 16.20
CA PHE A 564 40.15 -10.63 15.50
C PHE A 564 41.12 -11.10 14.42
N ALA A 565 41.53 -10.20 13.53
CA ALA A 565 42.47 -10.52 12.46
C ALA A 565 43.82 -11.03 12.99
N SER A 566 44.33 -10.41 14.06
CA SER A 566 45.57 -10.80 14.73
C SER A 566 45.48 -12.22 15.30
N TYR A 567 44.38 -12.54 15.98
CA TYR A 567 44.16 -13.88 16.52
C TYR A 567 44.07 -14.94 15.42
N VAL A 568 43.25 -14.69 14.40
CA VAL A 568 43.01 -15.65 13.30
C VAL A 568 44.27 -15.86 12.46
N SER A 569 45.07 -14.81 12.23
CA SER A 569 46.38 -14.89 11.58
C SER A 569 47.33 -15.84 12.34
N ALA A 570 47.45 -15.64 13.66
CA ALA A 570 48.36 -16.43 14.50
C ALA A 570 47.91 -17.89 14.70
N HIS A 571 46.61 -18.13 14.90
CA HIS A 571 46.12 -19.44 15.35
C HIS A 571 45.46 -20.28 14.24
N GLY A 572 45.01 -19.65 13.15
CA GLY A 572 44.32 -20.37 12.07
C GLY A 572 42.88 -20.78 12.38
N SER A 573 42.31 -20.27 13.47
CA SER A 573 40.98 -20.62 13.96
C SER A 573 40.23 -19.39 14.45
N ILE A 574 38.89 -19.44 14.37
CA ILE A 574 38.01 -18.39 14.92
C ILE A 574 38.02 -18.47 16.46
N PRO A 575 38.35 -17.38 17.19
CA PRO A 575 38.32 -17.41 18.64
C PRO A 575 36.88 -17.51 19.16
N GLN A 576 36.69 -18.19 20.30
CA GLN A 576 35.36 -18.35 20.89
C GLN A 576 34.66 -17.02 21.20
N TRP A 577 35.42 -16.00 21.61
CA TRP A 577 34.89 -14.67 21.91
C TRP A 577 34.38 -13.92 20.67
N ALA A 578 34.72 -14.35 19.44
CA ALA A 578 34.26 -13.68 18.22
C ALA A 578 32.85 -14.10 17.79
N TRP A 579 32.35 -15.27 18.23
CA TRP A 579 31.02 -15.78 17.82
C TRP A 579 29.84 -14.88 18.21
N PRO A 580 29.83 -14.19 19.36
CA PRO A 580 28.80 -13.18 19.65
C PRO A 580 28.76 -12.02 18.65
N TYR A 581 29.87 -11.75 17.93
CA TYR A 581 29.96 -10.71 16.91
C TYR A 581 29.68 -11.23 15.50
N ALA A 582 29.51 -12.54 15.33
CA ALA A 582 29.19 -13.12 14.03
C ALA A 582 27.80 -12.66 13.57
N ARG A 583 27.70 -12.24 12.31
CA ARG A 583 26.41 -11.87 11.70
C ARG A 583 25.50 -13.11 11.61
N SER A 584 24.19 -12.89 11.59
CA SER A 584 23.15 -13.94 11.72
C SER A 584 23.22 -15.12 10.73
N ALA A 585 23.96 -15.00 9.62
CA ALA A 585 24.14 -16.05 8.62
C ALA A 585 25.53 -16.74 8.67
N VAL A 586 26.39 -16.37 9.61
CA VAL A 586 27.78 -16.84 9.68
C VAL A 586 27.85 -18.08 10.56
N THR A 587 28.23 -19.21 9.94
CA THR A 587 28.45 -20.49 10.63
C THR A 587 29.88 -20.98 10.41
N PRO A 588 30.37 -21.95 11.20
CA PRO A 588 31.67 -22.59 10.96
C PRO A 588 31.83 -23.12 9.52
N GLU A 589 30.76 -23.65 8.92
CA GLU A 589 30.74 -24.17 7.56
C GLU A 589 30.95 -23.07 6.51
N VAL A 590 30.39 -21.88 6.73
CA VAL A 590 30.58 -20.71 5.85
C VAL A 590 32.03 -20.21 5.90
N LEU A 591 32.69 -20.32 7.05
CA LEU A 591 34.07 -19.86 7.24
C LEU A 591 35.13 -20.90 6.85
N LYS A 592 34.77 -22.18 6.77
CA LYS A 592 35.69 -23.28 6.46
C LYS A 592 36.47 -23.09 5.14
N PRO A 593 35.86 -22.65 4.02
CA PRO A 593 36.59 -22.40 2.78
C PRO A 593 37.65 -21.31 2.93
N PHE A 594 37.36 -20.28 3.74
CA PHE A 594 38.31 -19.20 3.99
C PHE A 594 39.52 -19.72 4.78
N LEU A 595 39.30 -20.41 5.90
CA LEU A 595 40.38 -20.90 6.75
C LEU A 595 41.26 -21.96 6.07
N ALA A 596 40.70 -22.72 5.12
CA ALA A 596 41.43 -23.71 4.34
C ALA A 596 42.55 -23.11 3.46
N THR A 597 42.53 -21.80 3.20
CA THR A 597 43.55 -21.10 2.39
C THR A 597 44.75 -20.63 3.21
N ARG A 598 44.90 -21.08 4.46
CA ARG A 598 46.02 -20.63 5.31
C ARG A 598 47.36 -20.97 4.66
N LYS A 599 48.27 -20.00 4.63
CA LYS A 599 49.65 -20.23 4.18
C LYS A 599 50.38 -21.16 5.17
N PRO A 600 51.33 -21.97 4.70
CA PRO A 600 52.23 -22.68 5.60
C PRO A 600 52.95 -21.66 6.51
N PRO A 601 53.18 -21.98 7.80
CA PRO A 601 54.03 -21.14 8.63
C PRO A 601 55.41 -21.00 7.96
N GLU A 602 55.88 -19.78 7.74
CA GLU A 602 57.24 -19.53 7.29
C GLU A 602 58.19 -20.08 8.36
N SER A 603 59.05 -21.02 7.95
CA SER A 603 59.97 -21.79 8.80
C SER A 603 61.16 -20.99 9.30
#